data_AF-I6AS04-F1
#
_entry.id   AF-I6AS04-F1
#
_cell.length_a   1.000
_cell.length_b   1.000
_cell.length_c   1.000
_cell.angle_alpha   90.00
_cell.angle_beta   90.00
_cell.angle_gamma   90.00
#
_symmetry.space_group_name_H-M   'P 1'
#
loop_
_entity.id
_entity.type
_entity.pdbx_description
1 polymer ?
#
loop_
_entity_poly.entity_id
_entity_poly.type
_entity_poly.pdbx_seq_one_letter_code
_entity_poly.pdbx_strand_id
1 'polypeptide(L)'
;MSPAPSAPGHRLSTPPGKIDREPIPPMYVYSGKTDLVFTFLLALVLACAWGEWGWGSGVALSLRVLACALLCQSAVDAWRANRCLWKALIAFPAKYLLVASLVACGILALGGVMTLASGEVKEDRGKHVAVTGAGAAGFLIVLYWIKKLIRPPASGNAIGSERRAAEVEG
;
A
#
# COMPACT_ATOMS: atom_id res chain seq x y z
N MET A 1 41.90 -46.43 42.98
CA MET A 1 41.03 -45.32 43.39
C MET A 1 40.02 -45.09 42.28
N SER A 2 38.80 -45.60 42.44
CA SER A 2 37.72 -45.43 41.46
C SER A 2 36.85 -44.25 41.88
N PRO A 3 36.55 -43.27 41.00
CA PRO A 3 35.63 -42.21 41.36
C PRO A 3 34.18 -42.72 41.33
N ALA A 4 33.41 -42.28 42.33
CA ALA A 4 32.00 -42.58 42.50
C ALA A 4 31.14 -41.91 41.41
N PRO A 5 29.98 -42.49 41.04
CA PRO A 5 29.07 -41.89 40.09
C PRO A 5 28.34 -40.69 40.72
N SER A 6 28.43 -39.54 40.06
CA SER A 6 27.68 -38.33 40.38
C SER A 6 26.18 -38.53 40.14
N ALA A 7 25.37 -38.14 41.13
CA ALA A 7 23.92 -38.22 41.12
C ALA A 7 23.27 -37.54 39.89
N PRO A 8 22.13 -38.06 39.40
CA PRO A 8 21.41 -37.45 38.29
C PRO A 8 20.77 -36.13 38.74
N GLY A 9 21.27 -35.03 38.18
CA GLY A 9 20.70 -33.70 38.35
C GLY A 9 19.24 -33.66 37.90
N HIS A 10 18.43 -33.01 38.74
CA HIS A 10 17.04 -32.65 38.49
C HIS A 10 16.84 -32.10 37.06
N ARG A 11 16.14 -32.84 36.21
CA ARG A 11 15.45 -32.22 35.07
C ARG A 11 14.22 -31.50 35.60
N LEU A 12 14.36 -30.20 35.84
CA LEU A 12 13.20 -29.32 35.87
C LEU A 12 12.52 -29.43 34.50
N SER A 13 11.33 -30.02 34.52
CA SER A 13 10.35 -29.95 33.45
C SER A 13 10.08 -28.49 33.09
N THR A 14 10.58 -28.03 31.95
CA THR A 14 10.11 -26.81 31.31
C THR A 14 8.60 -26.93 31.08
N PRO A 15 7.77 -25.95 31.52
CA PRO A 15 6.34 -26.01 31.33
C PRO A 15 5.99 -26.02 29.82
N PRO A 16 4.87 -26.65 29.44
CA PRO A 16 4.49 -26.80 28.04
C PRO A 16 4.10 -25.46 27.44
N GLY A 17 4.71 -25.14 26.30
CA GLY A 17 4.05 -24.41 25.22
C GLY A 17 3.67 -22.97 25.50
N LYS A 18 4.65 -22.07 25.68
CA LYS A 18 4.52 -20.79 24.99
C LYS A 18 4.71 -21.08 23.51
N ILE A 19 3.61 -21.17 22.78
CA ILE A 19 3.64 -21.08 21.32
C ILE A 19 4.17 -19.68 21.05
N ASP A 20 5.46 -19.59 20.75
CA ASP A 20 6.05 -18.42 20.12
C ASP A 20 5.32 -18.26 18.79
N ARG A 21 4.19 -17.54 18.82
CA ARG A 21 3.50 -17.11 17.62
C ARG A 21 4.51 -16.21 16.94
N GLU A 22 5.22 -16.76 15.95
CA GLU A 22 6.06 -15.96 15.07
C GLU A 22 5.26 -14.70 14.70
N PRO A 23 5.83 -13.50 14.89
CA PRO A 23 5.11 -12.27 14.61
C PRO A 23 4.62 -12.34 13.18
N ILE A 24 3.29 -12.35 13.00
CA ILE A 24 2.67 -12.45 11.68
C ILE A 24 3.34 -11.39 10.82
N PRO A 25 4.06 -11.77 9.74
CA PRO A 25 4.83 -10.79 8.98
C PRO A 25 3.85 -9.74 8.46
N PRO A 26 4.16 -8.44 8.67
CA PRO A 26 3.25 -7.35 8.33
C PRO A 26 2.82 -7.51 6.87
N MET A 27 1.51 -7.36 6.64
CA MET A 27 0.96 -7.41 5.30
C MET A 27 1.29 -6.11 4.58
N TYR A 28 2.13 -6.21 3.55
CA TYR A 28 2.47 -5.07 2.72
C TYR A 28 1.51 -5.01 1.53
N VAL A 29 0.82 -3.87 1.43
CA VAL A 29 -0.13 -3.61 0.35
C VAL A 29 0.62 -3.03 -0.85
N TYR A 30 1.69 -2.26 -0.63
CA TYR A 30 2.49 -1.70 -1.71
C TYR A 30 3.94 -2.16 -1.63
N SER A 31 4.52 -2.53 -2.78
CA SER A 31 5.94 -2.93 -2.88
C SER A 31 6.91 -1.74 -2.79
N GLY A 32 6.41 -0.51 -2.89
CA GLY A 32 7.19 0.73 -2.85
C GLY A 32 6.34 1.95 -3.22
N LYS A 33 6.96 3.13 -3.27
CA LYS A 33 6.27 4.38 -3.68
C LYS A 33 5.85 4.36 -5.15
N THR A 34 6.63 3.73 -6.02
CA THR A 34 6.33 3.59 -7.45
C THR A 34 5.10 2.72 -7.71
N ASP A 35 4.89 1.69 -6.89
CA ASP A 35 3.70 0.83 -6.94
C ASP A 35 2.40 1.61 -6.61
N LEU A 36 2.48 2.58 -5.69
CA LEU A 36 1.35 3.48 -5.40
C LEU A 36 1.00 4.37 -6.59
N VAL A 37 2.01 4.99 -7.21
CA VAL A 37 1.81 5.85 -8.40
C VAL A 37 1.27 5.03 -9.57
N PHE A 38 1.80 3.83 -9.78
CA PHE A 38 1.32 2.92 -10.80
C PHE A 38 -0.14 2.50 -10.55
N THR A 39 -0.49 2.16 -9.30
CA THR A 39 -1.88 1.81 -8.92
C THR A 39 -2.83 2.99 -9.17
N PHE A 40 -2.40 4.21 -8.87
CA PHE A 40 -3.17 5.42 -9.14
C PHE A 40 -3.39 5.63 -10.65
N LEU A 41 -2.33 5.54 -11.46
CA LEU A 41 -2.43 5.66 -12.92
C LEU A 41 -3.29 4.55 -13.52
N LEU A 42 -3.17 3.33 -13.03
CA LEU A 42 -3.99 2.20 -13.47
C LEU A 42 -5.46 2.40 -13.12
N ALA A 43 -5.77 2.93 -11.93
CA ALA A 43 -7.14 3.28 -11.55
C ALA A 43 -7.74 4.35 -12.48
N LEU A 44 -6.96 5.36 -12.88
CA LEU A 44 -7.37 6.35 -13.88
C LEU A 44 -7.61 5.71 -15.25
N VAL A 45 -6.68 4.88 -15.73
CA VAL A 45 -6.81 4.15 -17.00
C VAL A 45 -8.07 3.27 -16.99
N LEU A 46 -8.35 2.58 -15.89
CA LEU A 46 -9.58 1.80 -15.71
C LEU A 46 -10.83 2.68 -15.77
N ALA A 47 -10.84 3.82 -15.08
CA ALA A 47 -11.95 4.76 -15.11
C ALA A 47 -12.20 5.35 -16.51
N CYS A 48 -11.15 5.60 -17.28
CA CYS A 48 -11.26 6.04 -18.67
C CYS A 48 -11.68 4.90 -19.62
N ALA A 49 -11.19 3.69 -19.40
CA ALA A 49 -11.45 2.51 -20.25
C ALA A 49 -12.90 1.99 -20.14
N TRP A 50 -13.52 2.14 -18.96
CA TRP A 50 -14.89 1.71 -18.69
C TRP A 50 -15.90 2.84 -18.53
N GLY A 51 -15.46 4.10 -18.40
CA GLY A 51 -16.40 5.21 -18.35
C GLY A 51 -16.99 5.54 -19.73
N GLU A 52 -18.22 6.01 -19.73
CA GLU A 52 -18.96 6.39 -20.94
C GLU A 52 -18.63 7.82 -21.38
N TRP A 53 -17.34 8.10 -21.56
CA TRP A 53 -16.84 9.44 -21.85
C TRP A 53 -16.98 9.84 -23.34
N GLY A 54 -17.69 9.04 -24.15
CA GLY A 54 -17.87 9.28 -25.59
C GLY A 54 -16.66 8.95 -26.47
N TRP A 55 -15.78 8.04 -26.03
CA TRP A 55 -14.55 7.71 -26.75
C TRP A 55 -14.89 6.79 -27.93
N GLY A 56 -14.22 6.99 -29.07
CA GLY A 56 -14.38 6.10 -30.23
C GLY A 56 -14.13 4.64 -29.86
N SER A 57 -14.88 3.72 -30.47
CA SER A 57 -14.88 2.28 -30.09
C SER A 57 -13.49 1.65 -30.08
N GLY A 58 -12.62 2.02 -31.03
CA GLY A 58 -11.23 1.55 -31.09
C GLY A 58 -10.37 2.05 -29.92
N VAL A 59 -10.56 3.30 -29.49
CA VAL A 59 -9.80 3.88 -28.37
C VAL A 59 -10.25 3.23 -27.07
N ALA A 60 -11.56 3.09 -26.84
CA ALA A 60 -12.11 2.40 -25.68
C ALA A 60 -11.62 0.94 -25.59
N LEU A 61 -11.59 0.21 -26.70
CA LEU A 61 -11.07 -1.16 -26.74
C LEU A 61 -9.58 -1.22 -26.40
N SER A 62 -8.76 -0.35 -27.00
CA SER A 62 -7.32 -0.30 -26.73
C SER A 62 -7.01 0.01 -25.25
N LEU A 63 -7.78 0.91 -24.64
CA LEU A 63 -7.72 1.24 -23.22
C LEU A 63 -8.09 0.05 -22.33
N ARG A 64 -9.11 -0.72 -22.70
CA ARG A 64 -9.50 -1.94 -21.96
C ARG A 64 -8.44 -3.03 -22.06
N VAL A 65 -7.85 -3.24 -23.23
CA VAL A 65 -6.75 -4.21 -23.42
C VAL A 65 -5.52 -3.79 -22.60
N LEU A 66 -5.15 -2.50 -22.66
CA LEU A 66 -4.07 -1.96 -21.86
C LEU A 66 -4.35 -2.11 -20.35
N ALA A 67 -5.56 -1.77 -19.90
CA ALA A 67 -5.96 -1.92 -18.51
C ALA A 67 -5.89 -3.38 -18.04
N CYS A 68 -6.34 -4.33 -18.85
CA CYS A 68 -6.22 -5.77 -18.56
C CYS A 68 -4.75 -6.19 -18.42
N ALA A 69 -3.88 -5.77 -19.34
CA ALA A 69 -2.46 -6.10 -19.26
C ALA A 69 -1.81 -5.54 -17.97
N LEU A 70 -2.11 -4.30 -17.61
CA LEU A 70 -1.61 -3.65 -16.40
C LEU A 70 -2.17 -4.28 -15.12
N LEU A 71 -3.44 -4.73 -15.13
CA LEU A 71 -4.06 -5.48 -14.02
C LEU A 71 -3.36 -6.83 -13.81
N CYS A 72 -3.09 -7.57 -14.89
CA CYS A 72 -2.35 -8.82 -14.81
C CYS A 72 -0.95 -8.59 -14.23
N GLN A 73 -0.24 -7.56 -14.67
CA GLN A 73 1.08 -7.21 -14.14
C GLN A 73 1.02 -6.83 -12.64
N SER A 74 0.03 -6.02 -12.24
CA SER A 74 -0.21 -5.65 -10.85
C SER A 74 -0.50 -6.86 -9.95
N ALA A 75 -1.24 -7.85 -10.47
CA ALA A 75 -1.52 -9.10 -9.75
C ALA A 75 -0.25 -9.95 -9.57
N VAL A 76 0.60 -10.06 -10.60
CA VAL A 76 1.90 -10.75 -10.52
C VAL A 76 2.81 -10.06 -9.51
N ASP A 77 2.84 -8.73 -9.48
CA ASP A 77 3.65 -7.97 -8.51
C ASP A 77 3.13 -8.13 -7.08
N ALA A 78 1.81 -8.16 -6.87
CA ALA A 78 1.21 -8.45 -5.57
C ALA A 78 1.54 -9.87 -5.08
N TRP A 79 1.56 -10.85 -5.99
CA TRP A 79 1.99 -12.22 -5.69
C TRP A 79 3.46 -12.28 -5.29
N ARG A 80 4.34 -11.62 -6.05
CA ARG A 80 5.78 -11.57 -5.75
C ARG A 80 6.06 -10.90 -4.40
N ALA A 81 5.28 -9.89 -4.04
CA ALA A 81 5.43 -9.17 -2.78
C ALA A 81 4.97 -9.98 -1.57
N ASN A 82 3.87 -10.72 -1.71
CA ASN A 82 3.26 -11.50 -0.65
C ASN A 82 3.38 -12.98 -1.00
N ARG A 83 4.47 -13.64 -0.55
CA ARG A 83 4.74 -15.08 -0.74
C ARG A 83 3.57 -16.00 -0.32
N CYS A 84 2.57 -15.49 0.40
CA CYS A 84 1.32 -16.16 0.73
C CYS A 84 0.18 -15.70 -0.20
N LEU A 85 -0.40 -16.65 -0.95
CA LEU A 85 -1.57 -16.45 -1.83
C LEU A 85 -2.71 -15.66 -1.16
N TRP A 86 -3.08 -16.05 0.07
CA TRP A 86 -4.14 -15.39 0.84
C TRP A 86 -3.86 -13.91 1.13
N LYS A 87 -2.61 -13.56 1.41
CA LYS A 87 -2.22 -12.16 1.62
C LYS A 87 -2.24 -11.39 0.30
N ALA A 88 -1.80 -11.98 -0.80
CA ALA A 88 -1.87 -11.35 -2.12
C ALA A 88 -3.33 -11.09 -2.56
N LEU A 89 -4.23 -12.04 -2.32
CA LEU A 89 -5.64 -11.94 -2.68
C LEU A 89 -6.37 -10.79 -1.98
N ILE A 90 -6.02 -10.51 -0.71
CA ILE A 90 -6.60 -9.40 0.06
C ILE A 90 -5.85 -8.09 -0.26
N ALA A 91 -4.53 -8.14 -0.46
CA ALA A 91 -3.71 -6.95 -0.73
C ALA A 91 -4.13 -6.29 -2.05
N PHE A 92 -4.40 -7.09 -3.09
CA PHE A 92 -4.75 -6.60 -4.41
C PHE A 92 -5.96 -5.66 -4.41
N PRO A 93 -7.18 -6.05 -3.97
CA PRO A 93 -8.32 -5.14 -3.89
C PRO A 93 -8.10 -4.00 -2.88
N ALA A 94 -7.37 -4.25 -1.79
CA ALA A 94 -7.06 -3.22 -0.81
C ALA A 94 -6.22 -2.06 -1.39
N LYS A 95 -5.32 -2.32 -2.34
CA LYS A 95 -4.58 -1.26 -3.06
C LYS A 95 -5.56 -0.28 -3.73
N TYR A 96 -6.51 -0.80 -4.50
CA TYR A 96 -7.46 0.03 -5.24
C TYR A 96 -8.45 0.75 -4.33
N LEU A 97 -8.90 0.10 -3.23
CA LEU A 97 -9.77 0.76 -2.25
C LEU A 97 -9.07 1.93 -1.56
N LEU A 98 -7.80 1.79 -1.20
CA LEU A 98 -7.02 2.87 -0.58
C LEU A 98 -6.81 4.03 -1.55
N VAL A 99 -6.49 3.75 -2.81
CA VAL A 99 -6.37 4.78 -3.86
C VAL A 99 -7.71 5.46 -4.10
N ALA A 100 -8.81 4.71 -4.22
CA ALA A 100 -10.14 5.27 -4.41
C ALA A 100 -10.57 6.17 -3.25
N SER A 101 -10.29 5.75 -2.02
CA SER A 101 -10.54 6.54 -0.81
C SER A 101 -9.71 7.83 -0.81
N LEU A 102 -8.43 7.75 -1.20
CA LEU A 102 -7.55 8.90 -1.31
C LEU A 102 -8.07 9.92 -2.35
N VAL A 103 -8.51 9.43 -3.52
CA VAL A 103 -9.11 10.24 -4.58
C VAL A 103 -10.41 10.89 -4.11
N ALA A 104 -11.31 10.13 -3.49
CA ALA A 104 -12.60 10.64 -3.00
C ALA A 104 -12.39 11.75 -1.95
N CYS A 105 -11.51 11.53 -0.98
CA CYS A 105 -11.14 12.56 0.01
C CYS A 105 -10.53 13.80 -0.65
N GLY A 106 -9.68 13.61 -1.67
CA GLY A 106 -9.10 14.70 -2.44
C GLY A 106 -10.15 15.52 -3.21
N ILE A 107 -11.12 14.86 -3.85
CA ILE A 107 -12.23 15.51 -4.56
C ILE A 107 -13.11 16.30 -3.59
N LEU A 108 -13.44 15.73 -2.42
CA LEU A 108 -14.23 16.44 -1.41
C LEU A 108 -13.50 17.68 -0.88
N ALA A 109 -12.18 17.57 -0.65
CA ALA A 109 -11.36 18.69 -0.21
C ALA A 109 -11.26 19.78 -1.29
N LEU A 110 -10.89 19.43 -2.52
CA LEU A 110 -10.71 20.39 -3.61
C LEU A 110 -12.04 20.99 -4.09
N GLY A 111 -13.05 20.13 -4.26
CA GLY A 111 -14.39 20.52 -4.68
C GLY A 111 -15.01 21.50 -3.70
N GLY A 112 -14.91 21.22 -2.40
CA GLY A 112 -15.40 22.12 -1.36
C GLY A 112 -14.65 23.46 -1.30
N VAL A 113 -13.32 23.48 -1.48
CA VAL A 113 -12.54 24.72 -1.60
C VAL A 113 -12.99 25.53 -2.82
N MET A 114 -13.17 24.89 -3.97
CA MET A 114 -13.66 25.56 -5.18
C MET A 114 -15.06 26.15 -4.99
N THR A 115 -15.99 25.41 -4.38
CA THR A 115 -17.36 25.93 -4.13
C THR A 115 -17.34 27.12 -3.17
N LEU A 116 -16.47 27.07 -2.15
CA LEU A 116 -16.30 28.16 -1.19
C LEU A 116 -15.64 29.41 -1.82
N ALA A 117 -14.72 29.20 -2.76
CA ALA A 117 -14.01 30.27 -3.47
C ALA A 117 -14.90 30.97 -4.51
N SER A 118 -15.80 30.25 -5.17
CA SER A 118 -16.76 30.83 -6.14
C SER A 118 -17.80 31.74 -5.51
N GLY A 119 -17.97 31.72 -4.18
CA GLY A 119 -18.92 32.58 -3.47
C GLY A 119 -20.40 32.27 -3.74
N GLU A 120 -20.69 31.21 -4.50
CA GLU A 120 -22.05 30.81 -4.91
C GLU A 120 -22.89 30.30 -3.74
N VAL A 121 -22.27 29.86 -2.63
CA VAL A 121 -22.99 29.27 -1.50
C VAL A 121 -22.93 30.18 -0.27
N LYS A 122 -23.96 31.03 -0.12
CA LYS A 122 -24.13 31.91 1.05
C LYS A 122 -24.91 31.25 2.20
N GLU A 123 -25.88 30.39 1.90
CA GLU A 123 -26.79 29.82 2.90
C GLU A 123 -26.24 28.55 3.58
N ASP A 124 -25.40 27.78 2.89
CA ASP A 124 -24.88 26.49 3.38
C ASP A 124 -23.35 26.45 3.58
N ARG A 125 -22.70 27.62 3.67
CA ARG A 125 -21.23 27.74 3.75
C ARG A 125 -20.61 26.89 4.86
N GLY A 126 -21.27 26.77 6.01
CA GLY A 126 -20.81 25.94 7.14
C GLY A 126 -20.76 24.45 6.81
N LYS A 127 -21.73 23.92 6.04
CA LYS A 127 -21.74 22.52 5.60
C LYS A 127 -20.61 22.27 4.61
N HIS A 128 -20.37 23.18 3.67
CA HIS A 128 -19.26 23.06 2.73
C HIS A 128 -17.90 23.12 3.42
N VAL A 129 -17.72 23.97 4.43
CA VAL A 129 -16.49 24.00 5.25
C VAL A 129 -16.32 22.68 6.01
N ALA A 130 -17.38 22.15 6.61
CA ALA A 130 -17.32 20.86 7.31
C ALA A 130 -16.98 19.69 6.38
N VAL A 131 -17.59 19.64 5.18
CA VAL A 131 -17.30 18.61 4.17
C VAL A 131 -15.87 18.75 3.64
N THR A 132 -15.42 19.97 3.37
CA THR A 132 -14.03 20.26 2.94
C THR A 132 -13.04 19.80 4.01
N GLY A 133 -13.29 20.17 5.27
CA GLY A 133 -12.47 19.79 6.41
C GLY A 133 -12.44 18.28 6.63
N ALA A 134 -13.59 17.61 6.54
CA ALA A 134 -13.68 16.15 6.61
C ALA A 134 -12.92 15.46 5.47
N GLY A 135 -13.04 15.99 4.24
CA GLY A 135 -12.27 15.52 3.09
C GLY A 135 -10.75 15.65 3.30
N ALA A 136 -10.28 16.81 3.78
CA ALA A 136 -8.88 17.04 4.07
C ALA A 136 -8.33 16.17 5.21
N ALA A 137 -9.08 16.03 6.31
CA ALA A 137 -8.71 15.15 7.41
C ALA A 137 -8.67 13.67 6.97
N GLY A 138 -9.69 13.22 6.23
CA GLY A 138 -9.73 11.89 5.64
C GLY A 138 -8.55 11.63 4.71
N PHE A 139 -8.19 12.60 3.87
CA PHE A 139 -7.03 12.51 3.00
C PHE A 139 -5.73 12.28 3.78
N LEU A 140 -5.49 13.05 4.85
CA LEU A 140 -4.30 12.91 5.68
C LEU A 140 -4.24 11.55 6.39
N ILE A 141 -5.38 11.06 6.90
CA ILE A 141 -5.48 9.75 7.54
C ILE A 141 -5.18 8.64 6.53
N VAL A 142 -5.82 8.64 5.36
CA VAL A 142 -5.60 7.63 4.32
C VAL A 142 -4.16 7.66 3.83
N LEU A 143 -3.58 8.85 3.66
CA LEU A 143 -2.17 9.00 3.29
C LEU A 143 -1.22 8.43 4.35
N TYR A 144 -1.55 8.61 5.64
CA TYR A 144 -0.81 8.02 6.75
C TYR A 144 -0.86 6.48 6.72
N TRP A 145 -2.05 5.90 6.51
CA TRP A 145 -2.21 4.45 6.37
C TRP A 145 -1.44 3.90 5.16
N ILE A 146 -1.51 4.57 4.01
CA ILE A 146 -0.76 4.19 2.81
C ILE A 146 0.74 4.18 3.09
N LYS A 147 1.29 5.22 3.73
CA LYS A 147 2.71 5.28 4.11
C LYS A 147 3.13 4.13 5.02
N LYS A 148 2.25 3.69 5.93
CA LYS A 148 2.50 2.56 6.85
C LYS A 148 2.42 1.20 6.15
N LEU A 149 1.63 1.09 5.08
CA LEU A 149 1.40 -0.14 4.32
C LEU A 149 2.34 -0.30 3.10
N ILE A 150 3.15 0.71 2.80
CA ILE A 150 4.26 0.61 1.86
C ILE A 150 5.38 -0.20 2.51
N ARG A 151 5.86 -1.23 1.80
CA ARG A 151 7.05 -1.97 2.22
C ARG A 151 8.22 -0.98 2.34
N PRO A 152 8.90 -0.91 3.50
CA PRO A 152 10.07 -0.06 3.62
C PRO A 152 11.06 -0.48 2.54
N PRO A 153 11.73 0.48 1.86
CA PRO A 153 12.81 0.14 0.96
C PRO A 153 13.80 -0.72 1.74
N ALA A 154 14.35 -1.76 1.11
CA ALA A 154 15.44 -2.53 1.69
C ALA A 154 16.67 -1.61 1.80
N SER A 155 16.69 -0.71 2.79
CA SER A 155 17.85 0.12 3.07
C SER A 155 18.74 -0.63 4.06
N GLY A 156 19.68 -1.37 3.47
CA GLY A 156 20.89 -1.86 4.12
C GLY A 156 21.86 -2.30 3.03
N ASN A 157 22.73 -1.40 2.56
CA ASN A 157 23.90 -1.65 1.69
C ASN A 157 23.67 -2.28 0.31
N ALA A 158 23.36 -1.46 -0.70
CA ALA A 158 23.78 -1.79 -2.07
C ALA A 158 24.52 -0.62 -2.73
N ILE A 159 24.06 0.62 -2.51
CA ILE A 159 24.67 1.79 -3.18
C ILE A 159 25.88 2.35 -2.40
N GLY A 160 26.01 2.04 -1.10
CA GLY A 160 27.16 2.47 -0.28
C GLY A 160 28.29 1.45 -0.15
N SER A 161 28.05 0.17 -0.42
CA SER A 161 29.06 -0.89 -0.35
C SER A 161 29.94 -0.95 -1.59
N GLU A 162 29.40 -0.59 -2.77
CA GLU A 162 30.20 -0.54 -4.00
C GLU A 162 31.19 0.65 -3.99
N ARG A 163 30.81 1.80 -3.40
CA ARG A 163 31.76 2.91 -3.20
C ARG A 163 32.88 2.59 -2.21
N ARG A 164 32.59 1.83 -1.14
CA ARG A 164 33.65 1.41 -0.20
C ARG A 164 34.52 0.28 -0.73
N ALA A 165 34.02 -0.59 -1.60
CA ALA A 165 34.85 -1.59 -2.27
C ALA A 165 35.81 -0.92 -3.29
N ALA A 166 35.34 0.10 -4.00
CA ALA A 166 36.16 0.86 -4.94
C ALA A 166 37.22 1.78 -4.28
N GLU A 167 37.04 2.17 -3.02
CA GLU A 167 38.04 2.95 -2.25
C GLU A 167 39.13 2.08 -1.58
N VAL A 168 38.97 0.74 -1.57
CA VAL A 168 39.95 -0.18 -0.96
C VAL A 168 40.85 -0.84 -2.01
N GLU A 169 40.50 -0.75 -3.30
CA GLU A 169 41.31 -1.24 -4.42
C GLU A 169 42.05 -0.12 -5.20
N GLY A 170 42.01 1.14 -4.71
CA GLY A 170 42.66 2.30 -5.33
C GLY A 170 43.93 2.75 -4.61
#